data_AF-U7UV54-F1
#
_entry.id   AF-U7UV54-F1
#
_cell.length_a   1.000
_cell.length_b   1.000
_cell.length_c   1.000
_cell.angle_alpha   90.00
_cell.angle_beta   90.00
_cell.angle_gamma   90.00
#
_symmetry.space_group_name_H-M   'P 1'
#
loop_
_entity.id
_entity.type
_entity.pdbx_description
1 polymer ?
#
loop_
_entity_poly.entity_id
_entity_poly.type
_entity_poly.pdbx_seq_one_letter_code
_entity_poly.pdbx_strand_id
1 'polypeptide(L)' 'MKTLFISGLCPYCPPAVEYAKKLNEEVRIVDITSSIKNLKEFLKYRDSDPYFDKFKKNNQIGIPTFMDGDGEHFYSISEY' A
#
# COMPACT_ATOMS: atom_id res chain seq x y z
N MET A 1 0.63 8.28 11.33
CA MET A 1 1.66 8.31 10.25
C MET A 1 1.06 7.62 9.05
N LYS A 2 1.15 8.21 7.86
CA LYS A 2 0.59 7.64 6.64
C LYS A 2 1.64 6.79 5.94
N THR A 3 1.28 5.58 5.52
CA THR A 3 2.20 4.66 4.83
C THR A 3 1.64 4.29 3.47
N LEU A 4 2.47 4.29 2.43
CA LEU A 4 2.12 3.85 1.08
C LEU A 4 2.90 2.58 0.75
N PHE A 5 2.20 1.46 0.58
CA PHE A 5 2.77 0.20 0.12
C PHE A 5 2.78 0.14 -1.41
N ILE A 6 3.95 -0.14 -1.98
CA ILE A 6 4.20 -0.25 -3.42
C ILE A 6 5.14 -1.42 -3.72
N SER A 7 5.39 -1.66 -5.00
CA SER A 7 6.51 -2.46 -5.48
C SER A 7 7.19 -1.72 -6.62
N GLY A 8 8.53 -1.75 -6.67
CA GLY A 8 9.27 -1.25 -7.83
C GLY A 8 8.98 -2.01 -9.14
N LEU A 9 8.35 -3.19 -9.05
CA LEU A 9 7.93 -4.00 -10.20
C LEU A 9 6.49 -3.70 -10.67
N CYS A 10 5.78 -2.81 -9.97
CA CYS A 10 4.39 -2.46 -10.25
C CYS A 10 4.32 -1.25 -11.21
N PRO A 11 3.87 -1.43 -12.47
CA PRO A 11 3.81 -0.33 -13.44
C PRO A 11 2.75 0.73 -13.10
N TYR A 12 1.79 0.40 -12.23
CA TYR A 12 0.69 1.28 -11.81
C TYR A 12 0.95 2.03 -10.50
N CYS A 13 2.10 1.79 -9.87
CA CYS A 13 2.47 2.42 -8.60
C CYS A 13 3.07 3.84 -8.71
N PRO A 14 3.70 4.28 -9.83
CA PRO A 14 4.24 5.64 -9.94
C PRO A 14 3.24 6.78 -9.67
N PRO A 15 1.98 6.74 -10.16
CA PRO A 15 1.00 7.79 -9.85
C PRO A 15 0.73 7.95 -8.34
N ALA A 16 0.68 6.84 -7.59
CA ALA A 16 0.48 6.88 -6.13
C ALA A 16 1.68 7.48 -5.39
N VAL A 17 2.91 7.19 -5.86
CA VAL A 17 4.14 7.78 -5.33
C VAL A 17 4.18 9.29 -5.57
N GLU A 18 3.82 9.74 -6.77
CA GLU A 18 3.78 11.18 -7.10
C GLU A 18 2.70 11.91 -6.29
N TYR A 19 1.54 11.28 -6.05
CA TYR A 19 0.53 11.83 -5.14
C TYR A 19 1.05 11.93 -3.70
N ALA A 20 1.70 10.88 -3.19
CA ALA A 20 2.31 10.89 -1.87
C ALA A 20 3.35 12.01 -1.69
N LYS A 21 4.15 12.31 -2.72
CA LYS A 21 5.09 13.44 -2.72
C LYS A 21 4.43 14.81 -2.74
N LYS A 22 3.23 14.92 -3.31
CA LYS A 22 2.45 16.17 -3.36
C LYS A 22 1.67 16.44 -2.08
N LEU A 23 1.38 15.40 -1.30
CA LEU A 23 0.83 15.59 0.04
C LEU A 23 1.86 16.37 0.85
N ASN A 24 1.42 17.47 1.47
CA ASN A 24 2.26 18.28 2.36
C ASN A 24 2.39 17.60 3.75
N GLU A 25 2.37 16.26 3.76
CA GLU A 25 2.39 15.35 4.90
C GLU A 25 3.53 14.35 4.72
N GLU A 26 4.16 13.93 5.81
CA GLU A 26 5.17 12.86 5.75
C GLU A 26 4.52 11.50 5.48
N VAL A 27 4.56 11.08 4.21
CA VAL A 27 4.15 9.72 3.80
C VAL A 27 5.36 8.81 3.76
N ARG A 28 5.33 7.74 4.56
CA ARG A 28 6.34 6.68 4.50
C ARG A 28 6.06 5.77 3.31
N ILE A 29 7.00 5.67 2.37
CA ILE A 29 6.87 4.75 1.23
C ILE A 29 7.57 3.43 1.57
N VAL A 30 6.85 2.31 1.38
CA VAL A 30 7.34 0.96 1.64
C VAL A 30 7.25 0.13 0.36
N ASP A 31 8.40 -0.17 -0.24
CA ASP A 31 8.51 -1.11 -1.35
C ASP A 31 8.53 -2.55 -0.80
N ILE A 32 7.46 -3.31 -1.04
CA ILE A 32 7.30 -4.70 -0.56
C ILE A 32 8.26 -5.68 -1.24
N THR A 33 8.83 -5.31 -2.39
CA THR A 33 9.82 -6.12 -3.12
C THR A 33 11.27 -5.78 -2.77
N SER A 34 11.51 -4.69 -2.05
CA SER A 34 12.87 -4.29 -1.66
C SER A 34 13.47 -5.11 -0.51
N SER A 35 12.64 -5.74 0.35
CA SER A 35 13.13 -6.61 1.42
C SER A 35 12.05 -7.54 1.97
N ILE A 36 12.47 -8.68 2.54
CA ILE A 36 11.56 -9.60 3.26
C ILE A 36 10.90 -8.94 4.47
N LYS A 37 11.57 -7.97 5.11
CA LYS A 37 10.99 -7.20 6.21
C LYS A 37 9.77 -6.41 5.73
N ASN A 38 9.90 -5.68 4.62
CA ASN A 38 8.80 -4.90 4.05
C ASN A 38 7.66 -5.79 3.57
N LEU A 39 7.99 -6.92 2.94
CA LEU A 39 6.98 -7.90 2.56
C LEU A 39 6.20 -8.42 3.77
N LYS A 40 6.88 -8.81 4.86
CA LYS A 40 6.23 -9.26 6.10
C LYS A 40 5.38 -8.17 6.74
N GLU A 41 5.85 -6.92 6.72
CA GLU A 41 5.10 -5.76 7.21
C GLU A 41 3.78 -5.60 6.45
N PHE A 42 3.81 -5.68 5.12
CA PHE A 42 2.59 -5.61 4.32
C PHE A 42 1.66 -6.82 4.53
N LEU A 43 2.22 -8.05 4.55
CA LEU A 43 1.44 -9.27 4.74
C LEU A 43 0.70 -9.32 6.09
N LYS A 44 1.27 -8.72 7.15
CA LYS A 44 0.61 -8.57 8.46
C LYS A 44 -0.81 -8.01 8.30
N TYR A 45 -0.98 -6.98 7.48
CA TYR A 45 -2.28 -6.33 7.26
C TYR A 45 -3.04 -6.97 6.10
N ARG A 46 -2.38 -7.25 4.98
CA ARG A 46 -3.02 -7.83 3.79
C ARG A 46 -3.79 -9.12 4.08
N ASP A 47 -3.21 -9.96 4.93
CA ASP A 47 -3.78 -11.29 5.18
C ASP A 47 -4.87 -11.24 6.26
N SER A 48 -4.95 -10.17 7.07
CA SER A 48 -5.87 -10.05 8.21
C SER A 48 -6.99 -9.02 8.03
N ASP A 49 -6.78 -7.95 7.27
CA ASP A 49 -7.76 -6.86 7.12
C ASP A 49 -8.77 -7.13 5.97
N PRO A 50 -10.09 -7.02 6.21
CA PRO A 50 -11.13 -7.26 5.19
C PRO A 50 -11.03 -6.38 3.94
N TYR A 51 -10.39 -5.21 4.01
CA TYR A 51 -10.12 -4.36 2.85
C TYR A 51 -9.45 -5.14 1.71
N PHE A 52 -8.59 -6.09 2.06
CA PHE A 52 -7.81 -6.87 1.09
C PHE A 52 -8.56 -8.05 0.50
N ASP A 53 -9.74 -8.42 1.03
CA ASP A 53 -10.48 -9.60 0.57
C ASP A 53 -10.90 -9.50 -0.89
N LYS A 54 -11.31 -8.31 -1.35
CA LYS A 54 -11.65 -8.07 -2.77
C LYS A 54 -10.47 -8.31 -3.70
N PHE A 55 -9.27 -7.88 -3.28
CA PHE A 55 -8.05 -8.04 -4.07
C PHE A 55 -7.60 -9.49 -4.07
N LYS A 56 -7.57 -10.16 -2.90
CA LYS A 56 -7.24 -11.59 -2.77
C LYS A 56 -8.17 -12.45 -3.64
N LYS A 57 -9.49 -12.19 -3.62
CA LYS A 57 -10.48 -12.89 -4.46
C LYS A 57 -10.19 -12.77 -5.96
N ASN A 58 -9.64 -11.64 -6.38
CA ASN A 58 -9.31 -11.35 -7.77
C ASN A 58 -7.85 -11.71 -8.15
N ASN A 59 -7.14 -12.46 -7.30
CA ASN A 59 -5.71 -12.79 -7.46
C ASN A 59 -4.80 -11.55 -7.57
N GLN A 60 -5.20 -10.44 -6.94
CA GLN A 60 -4.44 -9.21 -6.89
C GLN A 60 -3.62 -9.11 -5.60
N ILE A 61 -2.51 -8.37 -5.68
CA ILE A 61 -1.65 -8.11 -4.51
C ILE A 61 -2.34 -7.14 -3.53
N GLY A 62 -3.06 -6.14 -4.06
CA GLY A 62 -3.60 -5.03 -3.28
C GLY A 62 -2.57 -3.90 -3.09
N ILE A 63 -1.85 -3.53 -4.15
CA ILE A 63 -0.98 -2.35 -4.21
C ILE A 63 -1.22 -1.61 -5.55
N PRO A 64 -0.98 -0.28 -5.63
CA PRO A 64 -0.57 0.61 -4.54
C PRO A 64 -1.69 0.84 -3.51
N THR A 65 -1.35 0.87 -2.22
CA THR A 65 -2.33 1.05 -1.14
C THR A 65 -1.77 1.94 -0.03
N PHE A 66 -2.58 2.91 0.38
CA PHE A 66 -2.32 3.74 1.55
C PHE A 66 -2.86 3.06 2.82
N MET A 67 -2.17 3.33 3.92
CA MET A 67 -2.56 2.94 5.27
C MET A 67 -2.46 4.16 6.19
N ASP A 68 -3.53 4.42 6.93
CA ASP A 68 -3.53 5.38 8.02
C ASP A 68 -3.23 4.67 9.36
N GLY A 69 -2.44 5.33 10.21
CA GLY A 69 -2.09 4.81 11.52
C GLY A 69 -1.30 3.49 11.46
N ASP A 70 -1.65 2.54 12.31
CA ASP A 70 -1.10 1.16 12.33
C ASP A 70 -2.14 0.14 11.84
N GLY A 71 -2.72 0.41 10.66
CA GLY A 71 -3.77 -0.42 10.07
C GLY A 71 -5.18 -0.01 10.48
N GLU A 72 -5.39 1.28 10.77
CA GLU A 72 -6.72 1.82 11.12
C GLU A 72 -7.62 1.92 9.89
N HIS A 73 -7.04 2.26 8.74
CA HIS A 73 -7.77 2.39 7.48
C HIS A 73 -6.85 2.14 6.29
N PHE A 74 -7.40 1.54 5.23
CA PHE A 74 -6.73 1.26 3.97
C PHE A 74 -7.54 1.80 2.79
N TYR A 75 -6.85 2.38 1.80
CA TYR A 75 -7.49 2.92 0.61
C TYR A 75 -6.54 2.96 -0.61
N SER A 76 -7.12 2.97 -1.80
CA SER A 76 -6.41 3.08 -3.08
C SER A 76 -6.51 4.52 -3.61
N ILE A 77 -5.52 4.96 -4.39
CA ILE A 77 -5.60 6.25 -5.08
C ILE A 77 -6.75 6.29 -6.10
N SER A 78 -7.21 5.14 -6.61
CA SER A 78 -8.36 5.06 -7.52
C SER A 78 -9.71 5.32 -6.85
N GLU A 79 -9.74 5.45 -5.53
CA GLU A 79 -10.93 5.77 -4.74
C GLU A 79 -11.06 7.29 -4.50
N TYR A 80 -10.23 8.12 -5.17
CA TYR A 80 -10.25 9.58 -5.20
C TYR A 80 -10.38 10.15 -6.62
#